data_AF-A0A7C7CXM5-F1
#
_entry.id   AF-A0A7C7CXM5-F1
#
_cell.length_a   1.000
_cell.length_b   1.000
_cell.length_c   1.000
_cell.angle_alpha   90.00
_cell.angle_beta   90.00
_cell.angle_gamma   90.00
#
_symmetry.space_group_name_H-M   'P 1'
#
loop_
_entity.id
_entity.type
_entity.pdbx_description
1 polymer ?
#
loop_
_entity_poly.entity_id
_entity_poly.type
_entity_poly.pdbx_seq_one_letter_code
_entity_poly.pdbx_strand_id
1 'polypeptide(L)'
;MIESTNLYDSDIAQKIRLNAKKMENFVDNRPFNEIEIVLGFSSYIYWLVGLIRLEGTKKQDQYIETASESARAVALDFVAMIENSEILTKAIQEKIAFEPAKEIEWGLTKSENEEWKFSLTRAIILITRQLVYATLDYQDDIGKEDPLDKLDFLSYAELSDLYQEAILWASLILGVEAAQEIFVLSE
;
A
#
# COMPACT_ATOMS: atom_id res chain seq x y z
N MET A 1 4.92 -10.73 -26.32
CA MET A 1 4.55 -11.40 -25.06
C MET A 1 5.84 -11.85 -24.42
N ILE A 2 6.26 -11.18 -23.35
CA ILE A 2 7.38 -11.66 -22.54
C ILE A 2 6.76 -12.60 -21.51
N GLU A 3 6.69 -13.88 -21.89
CA GLU A 3 6.34 -14.98 -21.00
C GLU A 3 7.55 -15.27 -20.11
N SER A 4 7.53 -14.75 -18.88
CA SER A 4 8.33 -15.16 -17.71
C SER A 4 8.49 -13.96 -16.77
N THR A 5 7.39 -13.47 -16.19
CA THR A 5 7.50 -12.72 -14.94
C THR A 5 7.34 -13.73 -13.82
N ASN A 6 8.43 -14.03 -13.14
CA ASN A 6 8.40 -14.72 -11.84
C ASN A 6 7.44 -13.93 -10.95
N LEU A 7 6.19 -14.34 -10.89
CA LEU A 7 5.23 -13.80 -9.94
C LEU A 7 5.69 -14.28 -8.58
N TYR A 8 5.85 -13.33 -7.66
CA TYR A 8 6.12 -13.68 -6.28
C TYR A 8 4.89 -14.44 -5.74
N ASP A 9 5.07 -15.72 -5.41
CA ASP A 9 3.96 -16.63 -5.18
C ASP A 9 3.97 -17.16 -3.75
N SER A 10 3.40 -16.36 -2.86
CA SER A 10 3.14 -16.73 -1.46
C SER A 10 1.64 -16.63 -1.16
N ASP A 11 1.20 -17.31 -0.10
CA ASP A 11 -0.19 -17.24 0.36
C ASP A 11 -0.61 -15.80 0.73
N ILE A 12 0.30 -15.04 1.35
CA ILE A 12 0.06 -13.63 1.70
C ILE A 12 -0.11 -12.79 0.43
N ALA A 13 0.81 -12.91 -0.54
CA ALA A 13 0.75 -12.17 -1.79
C ALA A 13 -0.52 -12.51 -2.59
N GLN A 14 -0.91 -13.78 -2.66
CA GLN A 14 -2.16 -14.20 -3.30
C GLN A 14 -3.39 -13.57 -2.64
N LYS A 15 -3.47 -13.58 -1.31
CA LYS A 15 -4.60 -12.97 -0.57
C LYS A 15 -4.67 -11.46 -0.74
N ILE A 16 -3.52 -10.78 -0.76
CA ILE A 16 -3.44 -9.34 -1.03
C ILE A 16 -3.90 -9.05 -2.47
N ARG A 17 -3.43 -9.82 -3.47
CA ARG A 17 -3.89 -9.68 -4.87
C ARG A 17 -5.40 -9.87 -5.01
N LEU A 18 -5.95 -10.89 -4.35
CA LEU A 18 -7.39 -11.14 -4.36
C LEU A 18 -8.18 -9.97 -3.76
N ASN A 19 -7.66 -9.33 -2.71
CA ASN A 19 -8.27 -8.14 -2.13
C ASN A 19 -8.12 -6.90 -3.03
N ALA A 20 -6.93 -6.68 -3.60
CA ALA A 20 -6.69 -5.59 -4.54
C ALA A 20 -7.63 -5.70 -5.77
N LYS A 21 -7.89 -6.91 -6.26
CA LYS A 21 -8.83 -7.14 -7.37
C LYS A 21 -10.24 -6.61 -7.09
N LYS A 22 -10.71 -6.69 -5.84
CA LYS A 22 -12.03 -6.16 -5.46
C LYS A 22 -12.06 -4.63 -5.46
N MET A 23 -10.89 -3.98 -5.46
CA MET A 23 -10.75 -2.53 -5.49
C MET A 23 -10.62 -1.96 -6.92
N GLU A 24 -10.60 -2.79 -7.96
CA GLU A 24 -10.41 -2.36 -9.36
C GLU A 24 -11.47 -1.36 -9.82
N ASN A 25 -12.71 -1.49 -9.33
CA ASN A 25 -13.81 -0.57 -9.62
C ASN A 25 -13.49 0.88 -9.19
N PHE A 26 -12.62 1.08 -8.21
CA PHE A 26 -12.21 2.42 -7.71
C PHE A 26 -11.06 3.05 -8.52
N VAL A 27 -10.51 2.30 -9.48
CA VAL A 27 -9.44 2.67 -10.42
C VAL A 27 -9.92 2.44 -11.86
N ASP A 28 -11.16 2.86 -12.14
CA ASP A 28 -11.74 2.81 -13.50
C ASP A 28 -11.82 1.39 -14.10
N ASN A 29 -12.03 0.38 -13.24
CA ASN A 29 -12.06 -1.04 -13.59
C ASN A 29 -10.74 -1.59 -14.17
N ARG A 30 -9.61 -0.95 -13.86
CA ARG A 30 -8.28 -1.44 -14.23
C ARG A 30 -7.71 -2.34 -13.13
N PRO A 31 -7.09 -3.48 -13.47
CA PRO A 31 -6.33 -4.28 -12.51
C PRO A 31 -5.11 -3.52 -11.98
N PHE A 32 -4.85 -3.68 -10.69
CA PHE A 32 -3.59 -3.22 -10.10
C PHE A 32 -2.43 -4.04 -10.66
N ASN A 33 -1.33 -3.37 -11.00
CA ASN A 33 -0.10 -4.04 -11.37
C ASN A 33 0.71 -4.43 -10.11
N GLU A 34 1.71 -5.29 -10.27
CA GLU A 34 2.48 -5.82 -9.13
C GLU A 34 3.23 -4.73 -8.34
N ILE A 35 3.70 -3.67 -9.01
CA ILE A 35 4.40 -2.57 -8.33
C ILE A 35 3.44 -1.74 -7.47
N GLU A 36 2.22 -1.50 -7.93
CA GLU A 36 1.16 -0.85 -7.14
C GLU A 36 0.82 -1.69 -5.90
N ILE A 37 0.67 -3.00 -6.09
CA ILE A 37 0.30 -3.92 -5.00
C ILE A 37 1.40 -4.00 -3.94
N VAL A 38 2.66 -4.19 -4.35
CA VAL A 38 3.77 -4.33 -3.39
C VAL A 38 4.04 -3.04 -2.63
N LEU A 39 3.92 -1.87 -3.28
CA LEU A 39 4.08 -0.57 -2.63
C LEU A 39 2.89 -0.26 -1.70
N GLY A 40 1.67 -0.61 -2.10
CA GLY A 40 0.49 -0.52 -1.23
C GLY A 40 0.59 -1.39 0.02
N PHE A 41 1.08 -2.63 -0.12
CA PHE A 41 1.35 -3.52 1.00
C PHE A 41 2.47 -2.99 1.90
N SER A 42 3.53 -2.46 1.32
CA SER A 42 4.64 -1.84 2.07
C SER A 42 4.15 -0.65 2.89
N SER A 43 3.36 0.25 2.30
CA SER A 43 2.73 1.38 3.00
C SER A 43 1.81 0.93 4.15
N TYR A 44 1.08 -0.17 3.98
CA TYR A 44 0.30 -0.77 5.08
C TYR A 44 1.16 -1.25 6.25
N ILE A 45 2.35 -1.80 6.00
CA ILE A 45 3.28 -2.18 7.08
C ILE A 45 3.73 -0.94 7.87
N TYR A 46 3.97 0.20 7.19
CA TYR A 46 4.24 1.47 7.88
C TYR A 46 3.08 1.91 8.77
N TRP A 47 1.84 1.71 8.33
CA TRP A 47 0.65 2.01 9.13
C TRP A 47 0.58 1.11 10.37
N LEU A 48 0.86 -0.20 10.24
CA LEU A 48 0.94 -1.13 11.38
C LEU A 48 2.02 -0.74 12.38
N VAL A 49 3.21 -0.34 11.91
CA VAL A 49 4.29 0.18 12.77
C VAL A 49 3.80 1.41 13.54
N GLY A 50 3.08 2.32 12.88
CA GLY A 50 2.46 3.48 13.50
C GLY A 50 1.46 3.08 14.60
N LEU A 51 0.58 2.12 14.32
CA LEU A 51 -0.38 1.60 15.28
C LEU A 51 0.30 1.00 16.52
N ILE A 52 1.33 0.16 16.33
CA ILE A 52 2.07 -0.49 17.41
C ILE A 52 2.82 0.54 18.27
N ARG A 53 3.42 1.57 17.65
CA ARG A 53 4.10 2.65 18.38
C ARG A 53 3.16 3.44 19.30
N LEU A 54 1.86 3.42 19.03
CA LEU A 54 0.85 4.10 19.83
C LEU A 54 0.20 3.18 20.87
N GLU A 55 0.57 1.90 20.93
CA GLU A 55 -0.09 0.88 21.75
C GLU A 55 -0.27 1.31 23.21
N GLY A 56 -1.49 1.15 23.72
CA GLY A 56 -1.85 1.49 25.11
C GLY A 56 -2.05 2.98 25.36
N THR A 57 -2.11 3.80 24.30
CA THR A 57 -2.35 5.25 24.42
C THR A 57 -3.68 5.67 23.79
N LYS A 58 -4.26 6.79 24.24
CA LYS A 58 -5.46 7.40 23.61
C LYS A 58 -5.26 7.76 22.13
N LYS A 59 -4.01 7.93 21.69
CA LYS A 59 -3.70 8.21 20.30
C LYS A 59 -3.89 6.98 19.43
N GLN A 60 -3.75 5.77 19.99
CA GLN A 60 -4.06 4.52 19.30
C GLN A 60 -5.54 4.47 18.92
N ASP A 61 -6.43 4.75 19.87
CA ASP A 61 -7.88 4.77 19.64
C ASP A 61 -8.22 5.76 18.52
N GLN A 62 -7.68 6.98 18.57
CA GLN A 62 -7.86 7.98 17.52
C GLN A 62 -7.32 7.51 16.16
N TYR A 63 -6.17 6.84 16.13
CA TYR A 63 -5.55 6.31 14.92
C TYR A 63 -6.41 5.23 14.25
N ILE A 64 -7.06 4.38 15.07
CA ILE A 64 -8.02 3.36 14.65
C ILE A 64 -9.35 4.00 14.21
N GLU A 65 -9.92 4.92 14.99
CA GLU A 65 -11.18 5.63 14.68
C GLU A 65 -11.09 6.43 13.37
N THR A 66 -9.89 6.86 13.00
CA THR A 66 -9.61 7.59 11.75
C THR A 66 -8.86 6.75 10.73
N ALA A 67 -9.08 5.42 10.71
CA ALA A 67 -8.38 4.45 9.87
C ALA A 67 -8.24 4.88 8.40
N SER A 68 -9.31 5.44 7.80
CA SER A 68 -9.30 5.91 6.40
C SER A 68 -8.34 7.08 6.17
N GLU A 69 -8.36 8.05 7.09
CA GLU A 69 -7.53 9.25 7.07
C GLU A 69 -6.08 8.91 7.42
N SER A 70 -5.85 8.09 8.45
CA SER A 70 -4.52 7.67 8.89
C SER A 70 -3.83 6.81 7.83
N ALA A 71 -4.55 5.89 7.18
CA ALA A 71 -4.05 5.12 6.04
C ALA A 71 -3.67 6.03 4.86
N ARG A 72 -4.47 7.07 4.58
CA ARG A 72 -4.15 8.04 3.52
C ARG A 72 -2.90 8.85 3.88
N ALA A 73 -2.81 9.33 5.12
CA ALA A 73 -1.67 10.12 5.57
C ALA A 73 -0.38 9.31 5.46
N VAL A 74 -0.37 8.07 5.97
CA VAL A 74 0.78 7.17 5.85
C VAL A 74 1.14 6.89 4.39
N ALA A 75 0.16 6.65 3.52
CA ALA A 75 0.44 6.43 2.09
C ALA A 75 1.07 7.66 1.41
N LEU A 76 0.66 8.89 1.78
CA LEU A 76 1.27 10.12 1.27
C LEU A 76 2.69 10.31 1.82
N ASP A 77 2.89 10.09 3.11
CA ASP A 77 4.21 10.15 3.74
C ASP A 77 5.16 9.10 3.13
N PHE A 78 4.64 7.92 2.82
CA PHE A 78 5.37 6.86 2.14
C PHE A 78 5.80 7.27 0.72
N VAL A 79 4.93 7.94 -0.04
CA VAL A 79 5.30 8.48 -1.36
C VAL A 79 6.32 9.63 -1.24
N ALA A 80 6.20 10.48 -0.22
CA ALA A 80 7.21 11.50 0.07
C ALA A 80 8.57 10.89 0.44
N MET A 81 8.58 9.75 1.15
CA MET A 81 9.82 9.00 1.38
C MET A 81 10.43 8.50 0.06
N ILE A 82 9.60 7.95 -0.84
CA ILE A 82 10.06 7.53 -2.17
C ILE A 82 10.65 8.72 -2.95
N GLU A 83 10.01 9.89 -2.93
CA GLU A 83 10.50 11.12 -3.57
C GLU A 83 11.92 11.49 -3.10
N ASN A 84 12.21 11.30 -1.82
CA ASN A 84 13.50 11.60 -1.22
C ASN A 84 14.58 10.53 -1.49
N SER A 85 14.23 9.43 -2.16
CA SER A 85 15.16 8.40 -2.60
C SER A 85 15.29 8.39 -4.13
N GLU A 86 16.49 8.68 -4.61
CA GLU A 86 16.82 8.61 -6.04
C GLU A 86 16.78 7.15 -6.55
N ILE A 87 17.20 6.19 -5.73
CA ILE A 87 17.26 4.78 -6.11
C ILE A 87 15.84 4.20 -6.23
N LEU A 88 14.98 4.43 -5.24
CA LEU A 88 13.57 4.01 -5.28
C LEU A 88 12.84 4.67 -6.43
N THR A 89 12.97 5.99 -6.56
CA THR A 89 12.27 6.74 -7.62
C THR A 89 12.65 6.21 -9.00
N LYS A 90 13.95 5.99 -9.27
CA LYS A 90 14.40 5.41 -10.54
C LYS A 90 13.88 3.99 -10.76
N ALA A 91 13.99 3.11 -9.76
CA ALA A 91 13.53 1.74 -9.87
C ALA A 91 12.02 1.65 -10.20
N ILE A 92 11.21 2.56 -9.63
CA ILE A 92 9.78 2.65 -9.94
C ILE A 92 9.54 3.22 -11.35
N GLN A 93 10.24 4.29 -11.71
CA GLN A 93 10.12 4.94 -13.02
C GLN A 93 10.52 4.04 -14.20
N GLU A 94 11.39 3.07 -13.98
CA GLU A 94 11.72 2.04 -14.98
C GLU A 94 10.55 1.08 -15.29
N LYS A 95 9.57 0.99 -14.38
CA LYS A 95 8.43 0.07 -14.49
C LYS A 95 7.15 0.78 -14.90
N ILE A 96 6.92 2.00 -14.39
CA ILE A 96 5.69 2.77 -14.60
C ILE A 96 5.98 4.27 -14.68
N ALA A 97 5.07 5.03 -15.28
CA ALA A 97 5.11 6.49 -15.20
C ALA A 97 4.85 6.92 -13.76
N PHE A 98 5.79 7.67 -13.17
CA PHE A 98 5.70 8.09 -11.78
C PHE A 98 6.45 9.42 -11.59
N GLU A 99 5.73 10.43 -11.13
CA GLU A 99 6.26 11.76 -10.81
C GLU A 99 5.87 12.11 -9.36
N PRO A 100 6.66 11.68 -8.35
CA PRO A 100 6.25 11.70 -6.94
C PRO A 100 5.71 13.07 -6.48
N ALA A 101 6.42 14.16 -6.81
CA ALA A 101 6.02 15.51 -6.44
C ALA A 101 4.60 15.87 -6.92
N LYS A 102 4.27 15.54 -8.18
CA LYS A 102 2.94 15.79 -8.76
C LYS A 102 1.89 14.90 -8.11
N GLU A 103 2.20 13.63 -7.87
CA GLU A 103 1.23 12.73 -7.28
C GLU A 103 0.92 13.07 -5.81
N ILE A 104 1.91 13.55 -5.05
CA ILE A 104 1.69 14.08 -3.69
C ILE A 104 0.78 15.31 -3.75
N GLU A 105 1.05 16.24 -4.67
CA GLU A 105 0.20 17.42 -4.88
C GLU A 105 -1.26 17.03 -5.18
N TRP A 106 -1.48 16.09 -6.11
CA TRP A 106 -2.82 15.56 -6.43
C TRP A 106 -3.45 14.83 -5.23
N GLY A 107 -2.63 14.13 -4.47
CA GLY A 107 -3.00 13.45 -3.23
C GLY A 107 -3.43 14.40 -2.12
N LEU A 108 -2.95 15.64 -2.08
CA LEU A 108 -3.35 16.65 -1.10
C LEU A 108 -4.57 17.45 -1.57
N THR A 109 -4.65 17.76 -2.87
CA THR A 109 -5.66 18.65 -3.45
C THR A 109 -7.01 17.97 -3.79
N LYS A 110 -7.14 16.66 -3.52
CA LYS A 110 -8.39 15.88 -3.69
C LYS A 110 -9.06 16.11 -5.08
N SER A 111 -8.44 15.55 -6.11
CA SER A 111 -9.09 15.07 -7.35
C SER A 111 -9.65 16.10 -8.34
N GLU A 112 -9.02 17.26 -8.50
CA GLU A 112 -9.31 18.13 -9.66
C GLU A 112 -8.68 17.62 -10.97
N ASN A 113 -7.74 16.69 -10.88
CA ASN A 113 -7.03 16.14 -12.04
C ASN A 113 -7.60 14.78 -12.48
N GLU A 114 -7.98 14.66 -13.75
CA GLU A 114 -8.46 13.40 -14.34
C GLU A 114 -7.40 12.29 -14.33
N GLU A 115 -6.11 12.62 -14.31
CA GLU A 115 -4.99 11.67 -14.25
C GLU A 115 -4.80 11.09 -12.85
N TRP A 116 -5.31 11.76 -11.80
CA TRP A 116 -5.20 11.29 -10.42
C TRP A 116 -5.74 9.86 -10.25
N LYS A 117 -6.82 9.53 -10.98
CA LYS A 117 -7.43 8.20 -10.91
C LYS A 117 -6.50 7.07 -11.38
N PHE A 118 -5.43 7.40 -12.11
CA PHE A 118 -4.45 6.45 -12.63
C PHE A 118 -3.08 6.53 -11.93
N SER A 119 -2.90 7.47 -11.00
CA SER A 119 -1.63 7.67 -10.29
C SER A 119 -1.25 6.49 -9.38
N LEU A 120 0.05 6.28 -9.20
CA LEU A 120 0.57 5.26 -8.29
C LEU A 120 0.15 5.56 -6.84
N THR A 121 0.22 6.81 -6.43
CA THR A 121 -0.14 7.26 -5.08
C THR A 121 -1.59 6.93 -4.74
N ARG A 122 -2.52 7.10 -5.69
CA ARG A 122 -3.90 6.68 -5.49
C ARG A 122 -4.01 5.17 -5.30
N ALA A 123 -3.27 4.38 -6.08
CA ALA A 123 -3.27 2.94 -5.92
C ALA A 123 -2.74 2.52 -4.55
N ILE A 124 -1.62 3.09 -4.10
CA ILE A 124 -1.05 2.88 -2.77
C ILE A 124 -2.07 3.22 -1.69
N ILE A 125 -2.76 4.37 -1.78
CA ILE A 125 -3.81 4.76 -0.82
C ILE A 125 -4.94 3.72 -0.76
N LEU A 126 -5.44 3.28 -1.92
CA LEU A 126 -6.56 2.34 -1.99
C LEU A 126 -6.19 0.98 -1.39
N ILE A 127 -5.03 0.45 -1.75
CA ILE A 127 -4.53 -0.82 -1.23
C ILE A 127 -4.24 -0.72 0.28
N THR A 128 -3.57 0.35 0.72
CA THR A 128 -3.27 0.58 2.15
C THR A 128 -4.55 0.60 2.97
N ARG A 129 -5.54 1.40 2.57
CA ARG A 129 -6.85 1.48 3.24
C ARG A 129 -7.54 0.14 3.30
N GLN A 130 -7.49 -0.60 2.19
CA GLN A 130 -8.13 -1.89 2.12
C GLN A 130 -7.55 -2.87 3.14
N LEU A 131 -6.24 -2.92 3.25
CA LEU A 131 -5.56 -3.78 4.21
C LEU A 131 -5.81 -3.31 5.66
N VAL A 132 -5.88 -2.01 5.91
CA VAL A 132 -6.25 -1.44 7.22
C VAL A 132 -7.66 -1.88 7.62
N TYR A 133 -8.65 -1.74 6.74
CA TYR A 133 -10.02 -2.18 7.02
C TYR A 133 -10.12 -3.69 7.26
N ALA A 134 -9.39 -4.47 6.47
CA ALA A 134 -9.32 -5.92 6.65
C ALA A 134 -8.67 -6.32 7.98
N THR A 135 -7.77 -5.48 8.53
CA THR A 135 -7.10 -5.70 9.81
C THR A 135 -7.98 -5.35 11.01
N LEU A 136 -8.67 -4.21 10.92
CA LEU A 136 -9.52 -3.67 11.99
C LEU A 136 -10.92 -4.29 12.04
N ASP A 137 -11.26 -5.15 11.07
CA ASP A 137 -12.62 -5.66 10.87
C ASP A 137 -13.65 -4.55 10.66
N TYR A 138 -13.26 -3.50 9.92
CA TYR A 138 -14.11 -2.33 9.69
C TYR A 138 -15.19 -2.68 8.65
N GLN A 139 -16.32 -3.23 9.09
CA GLN A 139 -17.46 -3.57 8.22
C GLN A 139 -18.37 -2.37 7.89
N ASP A 140 -18.23 -1.23 8.57
CA ASP A 140 -19.29 -0.22 8.59
C ASP A 140 -19.28 0.81 7.44
N ASP A 141 -18.22 0.91 6.62
CA ASP A 141 -18.12 1.94 5.56
C ASP A 141 -17.77 1.42 4.15
N ILE A 142 -17.66 0.10 3.97
CA ILE A 142 -17.56 -0.49 2.63
C ILE A 142 -18.98 -0.58 2.09
N GLY A 143 -19.39 0.45 1.34
CA GLY A 143 -20.74 0.57 0.78
C GLY A 143 -21.20 -0.68 0.03
N LYS A 144 -22.53 -0.88 -0.02
CA LYS A 144 -23.43 -1.93 -0.59
C LYS A 144 -22.95 -2.95 -1.67
N GLU A 145 -21.74 -2.88 -2.19
CA GLU A 145 -21.11 -3.92 -2.98
C GLU A 145 -20.37 -4.88 -2.03
N ASP A 146 -20.33 -6.17 -2.36
CA ASP A 146 -19.98 -7.29 -1.46
C ASP A 146 -18.91 -6.97 -0.39
N PRO A 147 -19.15 -7.29 0.90
CA PRO A 147 -18.16 -7.06 1.95
C PRO A 147 -16.86 -7.77 1.57
N LEU A 148 -15.78 -7.01 1.58
CA LEU A 148 -14.46 -7.51 1.23
C LEU A 148 -14.11 -8.63 2.21
N ASP A 149 -13.65 -9.78 1.68
CA ASP A 149 -13.22 -10.91 2.53
C ASP A 149 -12.28 -10.41 3.61
N LYS A 150 -12.65 -10.64 4.87
CA LYS A 150 -11.76 -10.36 6.00
C LYS A 150 -10.44 -11.08 5.73
N LEU A 151 -9.35 -10.33 5.78
CA LEU A 151 -8.03 -10.92 5.75
C LEU A 151 -7.67 -11.30 7.19
N ASP A 152 -8.38 -12.29 7.74
CA ASP A 152 -8.25 -12.71 9.14
C ASP A 152 -6.79 -12.99 9.50
N PHE A 153 -5.98 -13.46 8.55
CA PHE A 153 -4.56 -13.71 8.77
C PHE A 153 -3.76 -12.42 9.09
N LEU A 154 -4.14 -11.25 8.58
CA LEU A 154 -3.46 -9.98 8.91
C LEU A 154 -3.65 -9.59 10.38
N SER A 155 -4.78 -9.95 10.97
CA SER A 155 -5.06 -9.70 12.40
C SER A 155 -4.20 -10.58 13.34
N TYR A 156 -3.61 -11.66 12.83
CA TYR A 156 -2.82 -12.62 13.63
C TYR A 156 -1.38 -12.79 13.14
N ALA A 157 -1.00 -12.19 12.01
CA ALA A 157 0.36 -12.26 11.48
C ALA A 157 1.31 -11.40 12.34
N GLU A 158 2.50 -11.92 12.63
CA GLU A 158 3.52 -11.12 13.28
C GLU A 158 4.04 -10.05 12.32
N LEU A 159 4.28 -8.84 12.82
CA LEU A 159 4.79 -7.73 12.00
C LEU A 159 6.10 -8.09 11.29
N SER A 160 6.97 -8.86 11.94
CA SER A 160 8.22 -9.35 11.37
C SER A 160 8.01 -10.22 10.14
N ASP A 161 6.96 -11.06 10.13
CA ASP A 161 6.66 -11.93 9.00
C ASP A 161 6.15 -11.10 7.82
N LEU A 162 5.24 -10.15 8.07
CA LEU A 162 4.74 -9.23 7.05
C LEU A 162 5.85 -8.37 6.46
N TYR A 163 6.79 -7.92 7.30
CA TYR A 163 7.95 -7.16 6.89
C TYR A 163 8.89 -7.96 5.99
N GLN A 164 9.23 -9.20 6.38
CA GLN A 164 10.04 -10.09 5.54
C GLN A 164 9.35 -10.37 4.20
N GLU A 165 8.05 -10.62 4.25
CA GLU A 165 7.22 -10.86 3.07
C GLU A 165 7.28 -9.69 2.08
N ALA A 166 7.14 -8.46 2.58
CA ALA A 166 7.18 -7.28 1.74
C ALA A 166 8.58 -7.01 1.19
N ILE A 167 9.65 -7.25 1.95
CA ILE A 167 11.03 -7.16 1.44
C ILE A 167 11.25 -8.16 0.31
N LEU A 168 10.86 -9.42 0.49
CA LEU A 168 11.05 -10.46 -0.52
C LEU A 168 10.28 -10.13 -1.80
N TRP A 169 9.03 -9.72 -1.67
CA TRP A 169 8.21 -9.32 -2.81
C TRP A 169 8.78 -8.08 -3.50
N ALA A 170 9.11 -7.02 -2.75
CA ALA A 170 9.69 -5.80 -3.30
C ALA A 170 11.03 -6.08 -3.99
N SER A 171 11.85 -6.97 -3.44
CA SER A 171 13.13 -7.35 -4.03
C SER A 171 12.97 -7.98 -5.41
N LEU A 172 11.90 -8.75 -5.62
CA LEU A 172 11.60 -9.36 -6.91
C LEU A 172 11.08 -8.33 -7.94
N ILE A 173 10.30 -7.35 -7.50
CA ILE A 173 9.64 -6.38 -8.37
C ILE A 173 10.53 -5.17 -8.70
N LEU A 174 11.21 -4.63 -7.69
CA LEU A 174 11.99 -3.39 -7.75
C LEU A 174 13.51 -3.64 -7.76
N GLY A 175 13.95 -4.84 -7.41
CA GLY A 175 15.36 -5.15 -7.15
C GLY A 175 15.71 -5.00 -5.67
N VAL A 176 16.76 -5.71 -5.25
CA VAL A 176 17.15 -5.82 -3.83
C VAL A 176 17.54 -4.47 -3.22
N GLU A 177 18.28 -3.64 -3.95
CA GLU A 177 18.74 -2.33 -3.45
C GLU A 177 17.57 -1.40 -3.18
N ALA A 178 16.65 -1.28 -4.13
CA ALA A 178 15.42 -0.51 -3.96
C ALA A 178 14.56 -1.10 -2.83
N ALA A 179 14.36 -2.41 -2.79
CA ALA A 179 13.57 -3.03 -1.72
C ALA A 179 14.13 -2.76 -0.31
N GLN A 180 15.45 -2.71 -0.16
CA GLN A 180 16.07 -2.33 1.11
C GLN A 180 15.72 -0.90 1.48
N GLU A 181 15.81 0.06 0.56
CA GLU A 181 15.47 1.46 0.84
C GLU A 181 14.00 1.68 1.22
N ILE A 182 13.07 0.83 0.77
CA ILE A 182 11.67 0.89 1.23
C ILE A 182 11.57 0.70 2.75
N PHE A 183 12.50 -0.05 3.36
CA PHE A 183 12.40 -0.50 4.74
C PHE A 183 13.62 -0.13 5.61
N VAL A 184 14.59 0.59 5.06
CA VAL A 184 15.62 1.28 5.85
C VAL A 184 14.92 2.43 6.55
N LEU A 185 14.39 2.13 7.74
CA LEU A 185 13.87 3.14 8.64
C LEU A 185 14.98 4.16 8.90
N SER A 186 14.69 5.41 8.56
CA SER A 186 15.33 6.57 9.18
C SER A 186 15.39 6.35 10.69
N GLU A 187 16.62 6.36 11.22
CA GLU A 187 16.89 6.46 12.67
C GLU A 187 16.16 7.66 13.30
#